data_AF-A0A9P5YX36-F1
#
_entry.id   AF-A0A9P5YX36-F1
#
_cell.length_a   1.000
_cell.length_b   1.000
_cell.length_c   1.000
_cell.angle_alpha   90.00
_cell.angle_beta   90.00
_cell.angle_gamma   90.00
#
_symmetry.space_group_name_H-M   'P 1'
#
loop_
_entity.id
_entity.type
_entity.pdbx_description
1 polymer ?
#
loop_
_entity_poly.entity_id
_entity_poly.type
_entity_poly.pdbx_seq_one_letter_code
_entity_poly.pdbx_strand_id
1 'polypeptide(L)'
;MAKLNCAVCAHQAAHQCAACRQVAYCGQDHQRQAWKKHKKMCKILQTIQQGEPAPDQTTYCGLCGDADGPLRTTLCCGKTICADYGKYVPFSYSKDSCSRNHDRYTTCCYHFNEKHTGNWKTCKKCASAHEAEARVWYGTNAFNFMGEILPNPPSFVPHTCKRCSRTIKMNCEGIARLPNGAMLCEQCKY
;
A
#
# COMPACT_ATOMS: atom_id res chain seq x y z
N MET A 1 19.50 5.53 10.97
CA MET A 1 18.02 5.46 11.10
C MET A 1 17.48 4.55 10.00
N ALA A 2 16.50 3.68 10.29
CA ALA A 2 15.89 2.85 9.26
C ALA A 2 15.17 3.73 8.22
N LYS A 3 15.45 3.52 6.93
CA LYS A 3 14.75 4.24 5.86
C LYS A 3 13.33 3.71 5.76
N LEU A 4 12.35 4.57 5.97
CA LEU A 4 10.94 4.23 5.80
C LEU A 4 10.52 4.45 4.35
N ASN A 5 9.55 3.66 3.89
CA ASN A 5 8.96 3.79 2.57
C ASN A 5 7.63 4.52 2.65
N CYS A 6 7.32 5.31 1.63
CA CYS A 6 6.06 5.99 1.52
C CYS A 6 4.93 4.96 1.36
N ALA A 7 3.93 4.99 2.25
CA ALA A 7 2.80 4.07 2.22
C ALA A 7 1.92 4.18 0.95
N VAL A 8 2.10 5.22 0.16
CA VAL A 8 1.39 5.39 -1.12
C VAL A 8 2.19 4.86 -2.29
N CYS A 9 3.49 5.13 -2.38
CA CYS A 9 4.29 4.91 -3.58
C CYS A 9 5.56 4.06 -3.40
N ALA A 10 5.86 3.59 -2.19
CA ALA A 10 7.07 2.83 -1.85
C ALA A 10 8.42 3.57 -1.99
N HIS A 11 8.49 4.75 -2.60
CA HIS A 11 9.72 5.55 -2.60
C HIS A 11 10.10 5.98 -1.18
N GLN A 12 11.36 6.35 -0.97
CA GLN A 12 11.86 6.75 0.34
C GLN A 12 10.98 7.87 0.93
N ALA A 13 10.50 7.65 2.16
CA ALA A 13 9.73 8.64 2.89
C ALA A 13 10.64 9.74 3.43
N ALA A 14 10.12 10.97 3.43
CA ALA A 14 10.79 12.13 4.02
C ALA A 14 10.30 12.36 5.46
N HIS A 15 9.05 11.99 5.74
CA HIS A 15 8.41 12.25 7.03
C HIS A 15 7.42 11.15 7.42
N GLN A 16 7.24 10.99 8.73
CA GLN A 16 6.17 10.18 9.30
C GLN A 16 4.93 11.03 9.56
N CYS A 17 3.77 10.39 9.67
CA CYS A 17 2.59 11.02 10.22
C CYS A 17 2.92 11.54 11.63
N ALA A 18 2.85 12.86 11.83
CA ALA A 18 3.23 13.49 13.09
C ALA A 18 2.37 13.01 14.28
N ALA A 19 1.14 12.59 14.02
CA ALA A 19 0.19 12.17 15.05
C ALA A 19 0.47 10.75 15.55
N CYS A 20 0.42 9.73 14.67
CA CYS A 20 0.58 8.33 15.11
C CYS A 20 2.03 7.82 15.02
N ARG A 21 2.88 8.43 14.19
CA ARG A 21 4.26 8.00 13.90
C ARG A 21 4.42 6.58 13.36
N GLN A 22 3.34 5.92 12.95
CA GLN A 22 3.36 4.54 12.42
C GLN A 22 3.42 4.46 10.90
N VAL A 23 3.03 5.52 10.19
CA VAL A 23 2.96 5.56 8.71
C VAL A 23 3.84 6.68 8.19
N ALA A 24 4.49 6.48 7.04
CA ALA A 24 5.41 7.44 6.44
C ALA A 24 5.03 7.82 5.01
N TYR A 25 5.40 9.03 4.60
CA TYR A 25 5.11 9.61 3.30
C TYR A 25 6.34 10.32 2.73
N CYS A 26 6.46 10.36 1.40
CA CYS A 26 7.53 11.11 0.72
C CYS A 26 7.20 12.60 0.55
N GLY A 27 5.95 13.01 0.76
CA GLY A 27 5.46 14.36 0.50
C GLY A 27 4.09 14.60 1.13
N GLN A 28 3.71 15.87 1.28
CA GLN A 28 2.39 16.25 1.81
C GLN A 28 1.26 15.76 0.90
N ASP A 29 1.46 15.72 -0.42
CA ASP A 29 0.45 15.27 -1.38
C ASP A 29 0.01 13.82 -1.12
N HIS A 30 0.97 12.91 -0.93
CA HIS A 30 0.65 11.52 -0.61
C HIS A 30 0.02 11.35 0.77
N GLN A 31 0.38 12.20 1.75
CA GLN A 31 -0.31 12.22 3.03
C GLN A 31 -1.77 12.66 2.88
N ARG A 32 -2.04 13.71 2.09
CA ARG A 32 -3.40 14.19 1.79
C ARG A 32 -4.21 13.14 1.04
N GLN A 33 -3.61 12.50 0.03
CA GLN A 33 -4.25 11.41 -0.73
C GLN A 33 -4.64 10.24 0.18
N ALA A 34 -3.75 9.86 1.12
CA ALA A 34 -4.03 8.76 2.03
C ALA A 34 -5.01 9.13 3.15
N TRP A 35 -5.23 10.43 3.43
CA TRP A 35 -5.91 10.90 4.64
C TRP A 35 -7.34 10.37 4.79
N LYS A 36 -8.11 10.29 3.71
CA LYS A 36 -9.48 9.76 3.72
C LYS A 36 -9.55 8.37 4.37
N LYS A 37 -8.56 7.52 4.09
CA LYS A 37 -8.46 6.15 4.65
C LYS A 37 -7.63 6.09 5.92
N HIS A 38 -6.62 6.94 6.06
CA HIS A 38 -5.75 6.94 7.22
C HIS A 38 -6.40 7.57 8.46
N LYS A 39 -7.30 8.55 8.33
CA LYS A 39 -7.79 9.37 9.46
C LYS A 39 -8.33 8.56 10.65
N LYS A 40 -9.24 7.59 10.43
CA LYS A 40 -9.80 6.79 11.53
C LYS A 40 -8.73 5.85 12.11
N MET A 41 -8.01 5.15 11.24
CA MET A 41 -6.87 4.31 11.64
C MET A 41 -5.79 5.08 12.42
N CYS A 42 -5.50 6.33 12.06
CA CYS A 42 -4.54 7.19 12.72
C CYS A 42 -4.90 7.43 14.18
N LYS A 43 -6.20 7.57 14.50
CA LYS A 43 -6.68 7.72 15.88
C LYS A 43 -6.45 6.45 16.68
N ILE A 44 -6.80 5.28 16.12
CA ILE A 44 -6.57 3.97 16.77
C ILE A 44 -5.08 3.77 17.06
N LEU A 45 -4.21 4.10 16.11
CA LEU A 45 -2.75 4.00 16.28
C LEU A 45 -2.21 4.99 17.33
N GLN A 46 -2.83 6.16 17.49
CA GLN A 46 -2.48 7.11 18.56
C GLN A 46 -2.85 6.57 19.94
N THR A 47 -4.06 6.02 20.11
CA THR A 47 -4.51 5.34 21.34
C THR A 47 -3.52 4.24 21.73
N ILE A 48 -3.14 3.37 20.78
CA ILE A 48 -2.13 2.32 21.00
C ILE A 48 -0.79 2.93 21.43
N GLN A 49 -0.32 3.99 20.75
CA GLN A 49 0.95 4.64 21.09
C GLN A 49 0.93 5.29 22.48
N GLN A 50 -0.24 5.73 22.95
CA GLN A 50 -0.43 6.32 24.28
C GLN A 50 -0.56 5.25 25.39
N GLY A 51 -0.54 3.96 25.04
CA GLY A 51 -0.67 2.86 25.99
C GLY A 51 -2.13 2.58 26.40
N GLU A 52 -3.08 3.19 25.71
CA GLU A 52 -4.50 2.96 25.94
C GLU A 52 -4.97 1.65 25.29
N PRO A 53 -5.98 0.97 25.85
CA PRO A 53 -6.53 -0.24 25.27
C PRO A 53 -7.10 0.04 23.88
N ALA A 54 -6.58 -0.67 22.87
CA ALA A 54 -7.11 -0.61 21.53
C ALA A 54 -8.48 -1.29 21.46
N PRO A 55 -9.39 -0.82 20.58
CA PRO A 55 -10.59 -1.58 20.26
C PRO A 55 -10.22 -2.96 19.72
N ASP A 56 -11.10 -3.94 19.95
CA ASP A 56 -10.96 -5.28 19.41
C ASP A 56 -10.79 -5.21 17.87
N GLN A 57 -9.74 -5.84 17.35
CA GLN A 57 -9.40 -5.85 15.93
C GLN A 57 -10.48 -6.44 15.04
N THR A 58 -11.47 -7.16 15.60
CA THR A 58 -12.63 -7.69 14.89
C THR A 58 -13.75 -6.68 14.69
N THR A 59 -13.71 -5.54 15.37
CA THR A 59 -14.80 -4.54 15.38
C THR A 59 -14.61 -3.41 14.37
N TYR A 60 -13.48 -3.36 13.67
CA TYR A 60 -13.20 -2.34 12.66
C TYR A 60 -12.36 -2.89 11.52
N CYS A 61 -12.37 -2.18 10.39
CA CYS A 61 -11.52 -2.49 9.26
C CYS A 61 -10.05 -2.17 9.58
N GLY A 62 -9.19 -3.19 9.58
CA GLY A 62 -7.77 -3.06 9.88
C GLY A 62 -6.94 -2.22 8.90
N LEU A 63 -7.51 -1.75 7.79
CA LEU A 63 -6.84 -0.83 6.85
C LEU A 63 -7.25 0.63 7.02
N CYS A 64 -8.56 0.90 7.20
CA CYS A 64 -9.06 2.27 7.25
C CYS A 64 -9.56 2.71 8.64
N GLY A 65 -9.76 1.78 9.57
CA GLY A 65 -10.30 2.06 10.91
C GLY A 65 -11.82 2.30 10.91
N ASP A 66 -12.52 1.98 9.83
CA ASP A 66 -13.97 2.12 9.76
C ASP A 66 -14.68 0.96 10.47
N ALA A 67 -15.63 1.28 11.33
CA ALA A 67 -16.42 0.33 12.12
C ALA A 67 -17.91 0.39 11.79
N ASP A 68 -18.35 1.41 11.03
CA ASP A 68 -19.77 1.69 10.81
C ASP A 68 -20.36 0.85 9.65
N GLY A 69 -19.49 0.38 8.75
CA GLY A 69 -19.88 -0.37 7.56
C GLY A 69 -19.76 -1.89 7.72
N PRO A 70 -20.33 -2.66 6.78
CA PRO A 70 -20.18 -4.11 6.76
C PRO A 70 -18.71 -4.54 6.75
N LEU A 71 -18.36 -5.50 7.60
CA LEU A 71 -17.03 -6.08 7.72
C LEU A 71 -17.04 -7.55 7.23
N ARG A 72 -15.87 -8.02 6.81
CA ARG A 72 -15.59 -9.42 6.48
C ARG A 72 -14.18 -9.79 6.91
N THR A 73 -13.91 -11.08 6.90
CA THR A 73 -12.55 -11.61 7.09
C THR A 73 -11.87 -11.83 5.73
N THR A 74 -10.59 -11.45 5.63
CA THR A 74 -9.75 -11.75 4.46
C THR A 74 -9.43 -13.24 4.40
N LEU A 75 -9.42 -13.83 3.21
CA LEU A 75 -9.05 -15.24 3.04
C LEU A 75 -7.54 -15.49 3.19
N CYS A 76 -6.71 -14.52 2.78
CA CYS A 76 -5.26 -14.67 2.74
C CYS A 76 -4.58 -14.59 4.13
N CYS A 77 -5.03 -13.70 5.01
CA CYS A 77 -4.37 -13.45 6.31
C CYS A 77 -5.33 -13.39 7.52
N GLY A 78 -6.61 -13.72 7.33
CA GLY A 78 -7.58 -13.81 8.43
C GLY A 78 -7.88 -12.50 9.16
N LYS A 79 -7.58 -11.33 8.57
CA LYS A 79 -7.82 -10.02 9.18
C LYS A 79 -9.20 -9.45 8.83
N THR A 80 -9.74 -8.63 9.72
CA THR A 80 -11.02 -7.94 9.53
C THR A 80 -10.86 -6.72 8.62
N ILE A 81 -11.74 -6.61 7.61
CA ILE A 81 -11.67 -5.59 6.56
C ILE A 81 -13.09 -5.19 6.11
N CYS A 82 -13.26 -3.99 5.54
CA CYS A 82 -14.54 -3.59 4.94
C CYS A 82 -14.99 -4.60 3.87
N ALA A 83 -16.26 -5.00 3.90
CA ALA A 83 -16.90 -5.79 2.85
C ALA A 83 -17.40 -4.87 1.71
N ASP A 84 -16.46 -4.28 0.96
CA ASP A 84 -16.72 -3.20 0.00
C ASP A 84 -16.40 -3.54 -1.47
N TYR A 85 -16.28 -4.84 -1.78
CA TYR A 85 -15.99 -5.32 -3.14
C TYR A 85 -17.04 -4.86 -4.16
N GLY A 86 -18.33 -4.97 -3.81
CA GLY A 86 -19.44 -4.58 -4.68
C GLY A 86 -19.64 -3.07 -4.86
N LYS A 87 -18.90 -2.23 -4.12
CA LYS A 87 -18.96 -0.77 -4.26
C LYS A 87 -18.02 -0.24 -5.34
N TYR A 88 -17.18 -1.10 -5.93
CA TYR A 88 -16.23 -0.69 -6.95
C TYR A 88 -16.92 -0.43 -8.28
N VAL A 89 -16.74 0.78 -8.81
CA VAL A 89 -17.18 1.13 -10.16
C VAL A 89 -16.08 0.73 -11.16
N PRO A 90 -16.35 -0.13 -12.16
CA PRO A 90 -15.41 -0.46 -13.23
C PRO A 90 -14.79 0.79 -13.87
N PHE A 91 -13.51 0.72 -14.25
CA PHE A 91 -12.73 1.83 -14.83
C PHE A 91 -12.54 3.08 -13.95
N SER A 92 -13.02 3.10 -12.71
CA SER A 92 -12.74 4.22 -11.78
C SER A 92 -11.30 4.22 -11.25
N TYR A 93 -10.63 3.05 -11.27
CA TYR A 93 -9.32 2.81 -10.66
C TYR A 93 -9.25 3.28 -9.18
N SER A 94 -10.40 3.35 -8.51
CA SER A 94 -10.52 3.92 -7.17
C SER A 94 -9.71 3.13 -6.15
N LYS A 95 -8.96 3.86 -5.34
CA LYS A 95 -8.22 3.33 -4.18
C LYS A 95 -9.09 3.25 -2.92
N ASP A 96 -10.41 3.41 -3.04
CA ASP A 96 -11.34 3.46 -1.91
C ASP A 96 -11.85 2.09 -1.43
N SER A 97 -11.82 1.02 -2.23
CA SER A 97 -12.33 -0.29 -1.80
C SER A 97 -11.25 -1.07 -1.04
N CYS A 98 -11.33 -1.12 0.29
CA CYS A 98 -10.34 -1.77 1.15
C CYS A 98 -10.13 -3.24 0.80
N SER A 99 -11.21 -4.05 0.75
CA SER A 99 -11.11 -5.49 0.46
C SER A 99 -10.53 -5.76 -0.92
N ARG A 100 -11.10 -5.13 -1.95
CA ARG A 100 -10.62 -5.26 -3.32
C ARG A 100 -9.17 -4.83 -3.50
N ASN A 101 -8.77 -3.72 -2.89
CA ASN A 101 -7.43 -3.20 -3.05
C ASN A 101 -6.41 -4.01 -2.25
N HIS A 102 -6.78 -4.54 -1.08
CA HIS A 102 -5.97 -5.54 -0.39
C HIS A 102 -5.72 -6.76 -1.29
N ASP A 103 -6.78 -7.27 -1.91
CA ASP A 103 -6.69 -8.47 -2.76
C ASP A 103 -5.85 -8.24 -4.01
N ARG A 104 -5.97 -7.06 -4.63
CA ARG A 104 -5.29 -6.73 -5.88
C ARG A 104 -3.86 -6.22 -5.69
N TYR A 105 -3.58 -5.56 -4.56
CA TYR A 105 -2.40 -4.74 -4.40
C TYR A 105 -1.51 -5.14 -3.22
N THR A 106 -1.59 -6.38 -2.75
CA THR A 106 -0.66 -6.88 -1.73
C THR A 106 0.03 -8.18 -2.16
N THR A 107 1.30 -8.32 -1.78
CA THR A 107 2.02 -9.58 -1.95
C THR A 107 1.39 -10.70 -1.10
N CYS A 108 0.78 -10.36 0.03
CA CYS A 108 0.03 -11.30 0.87
C CYS A 108 -1.08 -12.00 0.08
N CYS A 109 -1.95 -11.25 -0.62
CA CYS A 109 -3.03 -11.85 -1.39
C CYS A 109 -2.53 -12.54 -2.66
N TYR A 110 -1.53 -11.97 -3.36
CA TYR A 110 -0.88 -12.66 -4.47
C TYR A 110 -0.33 -14.04 -4.06
N HIS A 111 0.40 -14.11 -2.94
CA HIS A 111 0.94 -15.36 -2.40
C HIS A 111 -0.15 -16.41 -2.13
N PHE A 112 -1.28 -15.98 -1.56
CA PHE A 112 -2.42 -16.85 -1.30
C PHE A 112 -3.06 -17.37 -2.59
N ASN A 113 -3.30 -16.49 -3.56
CA ASN A 113 -3.94 -16.84 -4.83
C ASN A 113 -3.10 -17.80 -5.68
N GLU A 114 -1.77 -17.63 -5.66
CA GLU A 114 -0.82 -18.54 -6.32
C GLU A 114 -0.57 -19.83 -5.52
N LYS A 115 -1.23 -20.01 -4.37
CA LYS A 115 -1.11 -21.19 -3.49
C LYS A 115 0.34 -21.52 -3.13
N HIS A 116 1.13 -20.47 -2.91
CA HIS A 116 2.49 -20.64 -2.42
C HIS A 116 2.47 -21.12 -0.97
N THR A 117 3.49 -21.87 -0.57
CA THR A 117 3.64 -22.36 0.80
C THR A 117 4.47 -21.40 1.65
N GLY A 118 4.24 -21.42 2.97
CA GLY A 118 5.01 -20.65 3.94
C GLY A 118 4.56 -19.19 4.08
N ASN A 119 5.48 -18.32 4.50
CA ASN A 119 5.19 -16.90 4.71
C ASN A 119 5.54 -16.08 3.46
N TRP A 120 4.63 -15.23 3.00
CA TRP A 120 4.82 -14.39 1.83
C TRP A 120 6.04 -13.45 1.94
N LYS A 121 6.38 -12.99 3.16
CA LYS A 121 7.52 -12.08 3.43
C LYS A 121 8.87 -12.74 3.10
N THR A 122 8.96 -14.06 3.18
CA THR A 122 10.17 -14.86 2.92
C THR A 122 10.05 -15.73 1.66
N CYS A 123 8.92 -15.66 0.95
CA CYS A 123 8.67 -16.48 -0.23
C CYS A 123 9.52 -16.04 -1.42
N LYS A 124 10.44 -16.91 -1.86
CA LYS A 124 11.33 -16.65 -3.01
C LYS A 124 10.57 -16.40 -4.31
N LYS A 125 9.47 -17.13 -4.55
CA LYS A 125 8.62 -16.97 -5.75
C LYS A 125 7.99 -15.57 -5.79
N CYS A 126 7.44 -15.11 -4.66
CA CYS A 126 6.90 -13.76 -4.54
C CYS A 126 7.98 -12.68 -4.68
N ALA A 127 9.17 -12.94 -4.14
CA ALA A 127 10.31 -12.02 -4.23
C ALA A 127 10.82 -11.79 -5.67
N SER A 128 10.57 -12.71 -6.60
CA SER A 128 10.96 -12.59 -8.01
C SER A 128 9.80 -12.33 -8.96
N ALA A 129 8.56 -12.20 -8.48
CA ALA A 129 7.37 -12.11 -9.32
C ALA A 129 7.19 -10.73 -10.00
N HIS A 130 7.87 -9.70 -9.51
CA HIS A 130 7.70 -8.32 -9.96
C HIS A 130 9.03 -7.57 -10.05
N GLU A 131 9.09 -6.55 -10.90
CA GLU A 131 10.19 -5.57 -10.93
C GLU A 131 10.41 -4.97 -9.53
N ALA A 132 11.64 -4.53 -9.24
CA ALA A 132 12.06 -4.14 -7.88
C ALA A 132 11.15 -3.09 -7.22
N GLU A 133 10.77 -2.03 -7.93
CA GLU A 133 9.85 -0.99 -7.42
C GLU A 133 8.46 -1.56 -7.12
N ALA A 134 7.90 -2.38 -8.04
CA ALA A 134 6.61 -3.02 -7.85
C ALA A 134 6.62 -3.98 -6.66
N ARG A 135 7.67 -4.80 -6.53
CA ARG A 135 7.85 -5.71 -5.39
C ARG A 135 7.78 -4.96 -4.06
N VAL A 136 8.53 -3.87 -3.93
CA VAL A 136 8.53 -3.06 -2.71
C VAL A 136 7.17 -2.44 -2.48
N TRP A 137 6.53 -1.93 -3.54
CA TRP A 137 5.19 -1.35 -3.43
C TRP A 137 4.14 -2.33 -2.94
N TYR A 138 4.01 -3.51 -3.56
CA TYR A 138 3.05 -4.54 -3.14
C TYR A 138 3.27 -5.00 -1.69
N GLY A 139 4.51 -5.01 -1.21
CA GLY A 139 4.85 -5.42 0.16
C GLY A 139 4.75 -4.30 1.21
N THR A 140 4.63 -3.02 0.83
CA THR A 140 4.75 -1.89 1.79
C THR A 140 3.67 -0.82 1.67
N ASN A 141 2.82 -0.88 0.65
CA ASN A 141 1.75 0.11 0.49
C ASN A 141 0.68 0.01 1.61
N ALA A 142 -0.18 1.04 1.68
CA ALA A 142 -1.23 1.20 2.68
C ALA A 142 -2.38 0.17 2.59
N PHE A 143 -2.36 -0.76 1.63
CA PHE A 143 -3.30 -1.87 1.55
C PHE A 143 -2.82 -3.08 2.37
N ASN A 144 -1.59 -3.04 2.88
CA ASN A 144 -1.09 -4.02 3.85
C ASN A 144 -1.57 -3.65 5.26
N PHE A 145 -2.01 -4.64 6.03
CA PHE A 145 -2.35 -4.42 7.43
C PHE A 145 -1.11 -4.01 8.23
N MET A 146 -1.31 -3.23 9.29
CA MET A 146 -0.23 -2.93 10.22
C MET A 146 0.33 -4.23 10.82
N GLY A 147 1.65 -4.41 10.80
CA GLY A 147 2.32 -5.67 11.15
C GLY A 147 2.44 -6.67 10.00
N GLU A 148 1.66 -6.51 8.93
CA GLU A 148 1.76 -7.26 7.67
C GLU A 148 2.45 -6.47 6.56
N ILE A 149 3.43 -5.65 6.94
CA ILE A 149 4.30 -4.91 6.02
C ILE A 149 5.61 -5.68 5.85
N LEU A 150 6.15 -5.71 4.63
CA LEU A 150 7.42 -6.34 4.32
C LEU A 150 8.54 -5.69 5.15
N PRO A 151 9.18 -6.42 6.08
CA PRO A 151 10.30 -5.87 6.84
C PRO A 151 11.51 -5.71 5.93
N ASN A 152 12.25 -4.61 6.12
CA ASN A 152 13.49 -4.32 5.40
C ASN A 152 13.35 -4.51 3.88
N PRO A 153 12.42 -3.80 3.22
CA PRO A 153 12.21 -3.96 1.79
C PRO A 153 13.51 -3.66 1.02
N PRO A 154 13.79 -4.37 -0.08
CA PRO A 154 14.97 -4.11 -0.88
C PRO A 154 14.95 -2.68 -1.43
N SER A 155 16.13 -2.07 -1.58
CA SER A 155 16.23 -0.81 -2.31
C SER A 155 15.99 -1.05 -3.81
N PHE A 156 15.49 -0.03 -4.50
CA PHE A 156 15.29 -0.06 -5.95
C PHE A 156 15.77 1.28 -6.54
N VAL A 157 16.12 1.25 -7.83
CA VAL A 157 16.44 2.45 -8.58
C VAL A 157 15.14 3.04 -9.12
N PRO A 158 14.77 4.29 -8.76
CA PRO A 158 13.57 4.92 -9.29
C PRO A 158 13.64 5.08 -10.81
N HIS A 159 12.53 4.83 -11.48
CA HIS A 159 12.41 5.13 -12.90
C HIS A 159 12.38 6.65 -13.13
N THR A 160 12.85 7.08 -14.29
CA THR A 160 12.81 8.49 -14.71
C THR A 160 12.13 8.61 -16.07
N CYS A 161 11.44 9.73 -16.28
CA CYS A 161 10.83 10.04 -17.56
C CYS A 161 11.91 10.30 -18.61
N LYS A 162 11.86 9.61 -19.74
CA LYS A 162 12.82 9.78 -20.83
C LYS A 162 12.86 11.21 -21.41
N ARG A 163 11.75 11.96 -21.30
CA ARG A 163 11.59 13.29 -21.91
C ARG A 163 11.94 14.44 -20.97
N CYS A 164 11.47 14.40 -19.72
CA CYS A 164 11.66 15.48 -18.76
C CYS A 164 12.52 15.10 -17.54
N SER A 165 13.04 13.87 -17.52
CA SER A 165 13.92 13.33 -16.47
C SER A 165 13.36 13.28 -15.05
N ARG A 166 12.10 13.72 -14.82
CA ARG A 166 11.46 13.62 -13.51
C ARG A 166 11.33 12.17 -13.07
N THR A 167 11.44 11.92 -11.77
CA THR A 167 11.18 10.61 -11.18
C THR A 167 9.73 10.17 -11.45
N ILE A 168 9.57 8.91 -11.80
CA ILE A 168 8.32 8.22 -12.00
C ILE A 168 8.05 7.30 -10.80
N LYS A 169 6.82 7.35 -10.28
CA LYS A 169 6.27 6.50 -9.23
C LYS A 169 5.31 5.50 -9.88
N MET A 170 5.86 4.40 -10.40
CA MET A 170 5.18 3.50 -11.33
C MET A 170 3.78 3.03 -10.88
N ASN A 171 3.59 2.83 -9.57
CA ASN A 171 2.33 2.31 -9.01
C ASN A 171 1.31 3.40 -8.61
N CYS A 172 1.62 4.67 -8.88
CA CYS A 172 0.87 5.82 -8.39
C CYS A 172 0.43 6.82 -9.45
N GLU A 173 0.99 6.76 -10.65
CA GLU A 173 0.70 7.70 -11.73
C GLU A 173 0.60 7.00 -13.08
N GLY A 174 -0.02 7.66 -14.06
CA GLY A 174 -0.07 7.18 -15.43
C GLY A 174 1.32 7.19 -16.07
N ILE A 175 1.71 6.07 -16.66
CA ILE A 175 2.97 5.93 -17.39
C ILE A 175 2.73 5.32 -18.76
N ALA A 176 3.56 5.67 -19.73
CA ALA A 176 3.66 4.97 -21.00
C ALA A 176 5.02 4.28 -21.10
N ARG A 177 5.04 2.98 -21.43
CA ARG A 177 6.26 2.24 -21.73
C ARG A 177 6.49 2.25 -23.25
N LEU A 178 7.66 2.70 -23.66
CA LEU A 178 8.09 2.70 -25.06
C LEU A 178 8.62 1.30 -25.44
N PRO A 179 8.64 0.95 -26.75
CA PRO A 179 9.14 -0.36 -27.21
C PRO A 179 10.58 -0.67 -26.78
N ASN A 180 11.40 0.36 -26.57
CA ASN A 180 12.78 0.23 -26.10
C ASN A 180 12.91 0.14 -24.57
N GLY A 181 11.79 -0.02 -23.85
CA GLY A 181 11.75 -0.11 -22.39
C GLY A 181 11.80 1.23 -21.65
N ALA A 182 12.03 2.35 -22.33
CA ALA A 182 12.03 3.67 -21.70
C ALA A 182 10.61 4.06 -21.24
N MET A 183 10.52 4.85 -20.17
CA MET A 183 9.24 5.29 -19.61
C MET A 183 8.99 6.77 -19.88
N LEU A 184 7.75 7.10 -20.21
CA LEU A 184 7.24 8.47 -20.25
C LEU A 184 6.23 8.67 -19.13
N CYS A 185 6.32 9.81 -18.47
CA CYS A 185 5.33 10.20 -17.49
C CYS A 185 4.03 10.67 -18.18
N GLU A 186 2.96 10.77 -17.39
CA GLU A 186 1.63 11.18 -17.88
C GLU A 186 1.64 12.47 -18.71
N GLN A 187 2.43 13.47 -18.34
CA GLN A 187 2.49 14.74 -19.09
C GLN A 187 3.30 14.65 -20.38
N CYS A 188 4.21 13.68 -20.49
CA CYS A 188 5.11 13.56 -21.64
C CYS A 188 4.68 12.47 -22.63
N LYS A 189 3.58 11.76 -22.35
CA LYS A 189 3.05 10.67 -23.19
C LYS A 189 2.41 11.17 -24.49
N TYR A 190 2.17 12.47 -24.61
CA TYR A 190 1.69 13.17 -25.80
C TYR A 190 2.78 14.09 -26.34
#